data_AF-A0AAF0LUA1-F1
#
_entry.id   AF-A0AAF0LUA1-F1
#
_cell.length_a   1.000
_cell.length_b   1.000
_cell.length_c   1.000
_cell.angle_alpha   90.00
_cell.angle_beta   90.00
_cell.angle_gamma   90.00
#
_symmetry.space_group_name_H-M   'P 1'
#
loop_
_entity.id
_entity.type
_entity.pdbx_description
1 polymer ?
#
loop_
_entity_poly.entity_id
_entity_poly.type
_entity_poly.pdbx_seq_one_letter_code
_entity_poly.pdbx_strand_id
1 'polypeptide(L)'
;MIPLRPLGLGDVLGGAFTVFRRNARVLLLWSVLLSGVLGLLSTLVSTFGQQALQSRMLSAVDGGSGSESIAAGSFTLWLVLSAGLPFLAFLGRGFLVAPVAADTGQRILGRRATFRGIWALLAGRRRSVVAWILLQLAAGAVVGIVFVLVMVGFIAALTAGRSNVWGFVLAILGLLAGFAVVVIWLGTRFAFTVPTIALEGRTVFAAAAQSWRLTRGSFWRTFGILLLVQAMFGFAVSIASFPLTIGAVLIGGTFDPLGQTDASTGLGVAGVVAVVVGSLLGIAVQCITDVLSASVTTFLAVDRRIRTEALDQRIASHLETGQPTDPFAPAPQVVRPPWPGQQQWPGQQPWPAQQQWPGQQPTPQQQWPGQQPAPQQPPPEWGGAPDRYPPDGRA
;
A
#
# COMPACT_ATOMS: atom_id res chain seq x y z
N MET A 1 -7.66 -16.84 -17.31
CA MET A 1 -8.68 -15.87 -16.84
C MET A 1 -8.39 -15.55 -15.38
N ILE A 2 -8.98 -14.51 -14.79
CA ILE A 2 -8.82 -14.23 -13.35
C ILE A 2 -9.82 -15.12 -12.60
N PRO A 3 -9.43 -15.91 -11.58
CA PRO A 3 -10.38 -16.75 -10.87
C PRO A 3 -11.28 -15.89 -9.97
N LEU A 4 -12.60 -16.08 -10.09
CA LEU A 4 -13.61 -15.43 -9.22
C LEU A 4 -13.69 -16.16 -7.87
N ARG A 5 -12.59 -16.13 -7.12
CA ARG A 5 -12.48 -16.69 -5.76
C ARG A 5 -11.62 -15.78 -4.89
N PRO A 6 -11.66 -15.91 -3.56
CA PRO A 6 -10.79 -15.16 -2.67
C PRO A 6 -9.31 -15.40 -3.04
N LEU A 7 -8.58 -14.34 -3.41
CA LEU A 7 -7.25 -14.43 -4.00
C LEU A 7 -6.17 -14.69 -2.94
N GLY A 8 -5.23 -15.58 -3.25
CA GLY A 8 -3.96 -15.71 -2.54
C GLY A 8 -2.96 -14.63 -2.97
N LEU A 9 -1.87 -14.46 -2.21
CA LEU A 9 -0.82 -13.48 -2.58
C LEU A 9 -0.17 -13.81 -3.93
N GLY A 10 0.05 -15.11 -4.21
CA GLY A 10 0.53 -15.57 -5.52
C GLY A 10 -0.43 -15.26 -6.66
N ASP A 11 -1.75 -15.40 -6.45
CA ASP A 11 -2.76 -15.04 -7.45
C ASP A 11 -2.76 -13.52 -7.73
N VAL A 12 -2.59 -12.69 -6.69
CA VAL A 12 -2.53 -11.22 -6.81
C VAL A 12 -1.29 -10.78 -7.60
N LEU A 13 -0.10 -11.34 -7.29
CA LEU A 13 1.14 -11.03 -8.02
C LEU A 13 1.10 -11.57 -9.45
N GLY A 14 0.71 -12.84 -9.64
CA GLY A 14 0.56 -13.45 -10.97
C GLY A 14 -0.49 -12.72 -11.82
N GLY A 15 -1.58 -12.27 -11.21
CA GLY A 15 -2.59 -11.41 -11.82
C GLY A 15 -2.01 -10.08 -12.27
N ALA A 16 -1.26 -9.39 -11.42
CA ALA A 16 -0.59 -8.12 -11.75
C ALA A 16 0.39 -8.26 -12.93
N PHE A 17 1.25 -9.28 -12.92
CA PHE A 17 2.15 -9.55 -14.06
C PHE A 17 1.40 -9.95 -15.34
N THR A 18 0.28 -10.67 -15.23
CA THR A 18 -0.56 -11.04 -16.38
C THR A 18 -1.28 -9.82 -16.97
N VAL A 19 -1.74 -8.89 -16.12
CA VAL A 19 -2.28 -7.60 -16.54
C VAL A 19 -1.19 -6.82 -17.27
N PHE A 20 -0.03 -6.62 -16.66
CA PHE A 20 1.11 -5.93 -17.24
C PHE A 20 1.50 -6.48 -18.62
N ARG A 21 1.88 -7.76 -18.71
CA ARG A 21 2.38 -8.38 -19.97
C ARG A 21 1.39 -8.26 -21.13
N ARG A 22 0.08 -8.25 -20.86
CA ARG A 22 -0.98 -8.33 -21.87
C ARG A 22 -1.52 -6.97 -22.33
N ASN A 23 -1.12 -5.86 -21.71
CA ASN A 23 -1.38 -4.49 -22.20
C ASN A 23 -0.27 -3.48 -21.83
N ALA A 24 0.98 -3.94 -21.78
CA ALA A 24 2.12 -3.16 -21.26
C ALA A 24 2.24 -1.78 -21.90
N ARG A 25 2.04 -1.67 -23.23
CA ARG A 25 2.13 -0.41 -23.97
C ARG A 25 1.18 0.68 -23.44
N VAL A 26 -0.08 0.34 -23.16
CA VAL A 26 -1.07 1.31 -22.67
C VAL A 26 -0.80 1.68 -21.21
N LEU A 27 -0.44 0.69 -20.38
CA LEU A 27 -0.18 0.91 -18.95
C LEU A 27 1.13 1.70 -18.72
N LEU A 28 2.18 1.42 -19.49
CA LEU A 28 3.43 2.17 -19.44
C LEU A 28 3.26 3.59 -19.99
N LEU A 29 2.46 3.80 -21.05
CA LEU A 29 2.15 5.15 -21.54
C LEU A 29 1.47 5.98 -20.44
N TRP A 30 0.49 5.41 -19.74
CA TRP A 30 -0.11 6.06 -18.56
C TRP A 30 0.92 6.29 -17.44
N SER A 31 1.80 5.33 -17.16
CA SER A 31 2.81 5.49 -16.11
C SER A 31 3.82 6.59 -16.43
N VAL A 32 4.29 6.67 -17.67
CA VAL A 32 5.23 7.71 -18.11
C VAL A 32 4.56 9.08 -18.05
N LEU A 33 3.33 9.20 -18.56
CA LEU A 33 2.58 10.47 -18.55
C LEU A 33 2.26 10.98 -17.14
N LEU A 34 2.01 10.09 -16.18
CA LEU A 34 1.54 10.46 -14.84
C LEU A 34 2.66 10.43 -13.80
N SER A 35 3.27 9.26 -13.58
CA SER A 35 4.36 9.10 -12.61
C SER A 35 5.71 9.55 -13.17
N GLY A 36 5.97 9.29 -14.45
CA GLY A 36 7.26 9.58 -15.10
C GLY A 36 7.51 11.08 -15.23
N VAL A 37 6.56 11.83 -15.81
CA VAL A 37 6.63 13.29 -15.93
C VAL A 37 6.66 13.97 -14.56
N LEU A 38 5.78 13.58 -13.63
CA LEU A 38 5.76 14.16 -12.28
C LEU A 38 7.03 13.83 -11.50
N GLY A 39 7.54 12.61 -11.63
CA GLY A 39 8.81 12.17 -11.05
C GLY A 39 10.00 12.94 -11.61
N LEU A 40 10.09 13.08 -12.94
CA LEU A 40 11.12 13.86 -13.62
C LEU A 40 11.10 15.32 -13.18
N LEU A 41 9.93 15.97 -13.19
CA LEU A 41 9.77 17.35 -12.73
C LEU A 41 10.18 17.49 -11.25
N SER A 42 9.73 16.59 -10.38
CA SER A 42 10.12 16.58 -8.97
C SER A 42 11.63 16.45 -8.80
N THR A 43 12.28 15.52 -9.52
CA THR A 43 13.73 15.32 -9.45
C THR A 43 14.48 16.54 -9.95
N LEU A 44 14.15 17.07 -11.14
CA LEU A 44 14.83 18.23 -11.70
C LEU A 44 14.69 19.48 -10.81
N VAL A 45 13.49 19.78 -10.33
CA VAL A 45 13.24 20.92 -9.43
C VAL A 45 13.95 20.74 -8.10
N SER A 46 14.00 19.51 -7.56
CA SER A 46 14.76 19.23 -6.33
C SER A 46 16.26 19.43 -6.56
N THR A 47 16.85 18.78 -7.56
CA THR A 47 18.29 18.83 -7.85
C THR A 47 18.77 20.26 -8.15
N PHE A 48 18.13 20.96 -9.09
CA PHE A 48 18.53 22.33 -9.44
C PHE A 48 18.24 23.33 -8.30
N GLY A 49 17.13 23.16 -7.58
CA GLY A 49 16.82 23.98 -6.42
C GLY A 49 17.82 23.77 -5.28
N GLN A 50 18.24 22.53 -5.02
CA GLN A 50 19.28 22.21 -4.03
C GLN A 50 20.64 22.77 -4.43
N GLN A 51 21.05 22.66 -5.70
CA GLN A 51 22.29 23.27 -6.21
C GLN A 51 22.29 24.80 -6.04
N ALA A 52 21.18 25.45 -6.39
CA ALA A 52 21.01 26.90 -6.22
C ALA A 52 20.96 27.34 -4.75
N LEU A 53 20.55 26.46 -3.84
CA LEU A 53 20.64 26.69 -2.40
C LEU A 53 22.04 26.46 -1.85
N GLN A 54 22.75 25.44 -2.33
CA GLN A 54 24.11 25.12 -1.90
C GLN A 54 25.08 26.27 -2.24
N SER A 55 24.97 26.84 -3.45
CA SER A 55 25.77 28.02 -3.82
C SER A 55 25.43 29.24 -2.95
N ARG A 56 24.13 29.50 -2.69
CA ARG A 56 23.69 30.56 -1.77
C ARG A 56 24.17 30.35 -0.33
N MET A 57 24.20 29.11 0.16
CA MET A 57 24.70 28.78 1.49
C MET A 57 26.20 29.06 1.61
N LEU A 58 26.99 28.65 0.62
CA LEU A 58 28.43 28.93 0.60
C LEU A 58 28.69 30.46 0.61
N SER A 59 28.06 31.22 -0.29
CA SER A 59 28.19 32.68 -0.30
C SER A 59 27.65 33.39 0.96
N ALA A 60 26.74 32.76 1.71
CA ALA A 60 26.22 33.28 2.97
C ALA A 60 27.07 32.91 4.19
N VAL A 61 27.96 31.91 4.07
CA VAL A 61 29.00 31.60 5.07
C VAL A 61 30.20 32.53 4.92
N ASP A 62 30.53 32.92 3.68
CA ASP A 62 31.58 33.91 3.38
C ASP A 62 31.14 35.36 3.68
N GLY A 63 29.83 35.61 3.74
CA GLY A 63 29.22 36.91 4.05
C GLY A 63 28.94 37.12 5.54
N GLY A 64 29.19 38.34 6.04
CA GLY A 64 28.96 38.71 7.43
C GLY A 64 27.48 38.84 7.87
N SER A 65 27.24 39.69 8.87
CA SER A 65 25.97 39.86 9.60
C SER A 65 24.69 39.69 8.74
N GLY A 66 23.92 38.64 9.02
CA GLY A 66 22.74 38.23 8.25
C GLY A 66 22.75 36.74 7.87
N SER A 67 23.94 36.12 7.88
CA SER A 67 24.19 34.71 7.58
C SER A 67 23.24 33.73 8.29
N GLU A 68 22.95 33.90 9.58
CA GLU A 68 22.06 33.00 10.33
C GLU A 68 20.63 32.95 9.77
N SER A 69 20.06 34.10 9.39
CA SER A 69 18.70 34.18 8.84
C SER A 69 18.62 33.61 7.42
N ILE A 70 19.67 33.81 6.63
CA ILE A 70 19.82 33.26 5.28
C ILE A 70 20.02 31.75 5.36
N ALA A 71 20.80 31.26 6.33
CA ALA A 71 21.01 29.84 6.58
C ALA A 71 19.71 29.16 7.05
N ALA A 72 18.97 29.75 7.99
CA ALA A 72 17.68 29.21 8.43
C ALA A 72 16.66 29.14 7.27
N GLY A 73 16.58 30.19 6.46
CA GLY A 73 15.70 30.24 5.28
C GLY A 73 16.08 29.22 4.20
N SER A 74 17.37 29.14 3.84
CA SER A 74 17.86 28.20 2.83
C SER A 74 17.83 26.75 3.32
N PHE A 75 18.03 26.47 4.61
CA PHE A 75 17.85 25.13 5.19
C PHE A 75 16.39 24.69 5.15
N THR A 76 15.47 25.60 5.47
CA THR A 76 14.02 25.35 5.36
C THR A 76 13.62 25.04 3.91
N LEU A 77 14.11 25.82 2.94
CA LEU A 77 13.84 25.55 1.52
C LEU A 77 14.50 24.26 1.03
N TRP A 78 15.70 23.93 1.52
CA TRP A 78 16.37 22.65 1.23
C TRP A 78 15.55 21.46 1.75
N LEU A 79 14.98 21.55 2.96
CA LEU A 79 14.11 20.51 3.52
C LEU A 79 12.81 20.35 2.72
N VAL A 80 12.21 21.47 2.28
CA VAL A 80 11.02 21.46 1.39
C VAL A 80 11.33 20.80 0.05
N LEU A 81 12.49 21.06 -0.56
CA LEU A 81 12.91 20.40 -1.81
C LEU A 81 13.29 18.93 -1.61
N SER A 82 13.97 18.59 -0.51
CA SER A 82 14.44 17.22 -0.23
C SER A 82 13.32 16.26 0.20
N ALA A 83 12.29 16.75 0.91
CA ALA A 83 11.24 15.91 1.48
C ALA A 83 9.84 16.31 1.00
N GLY A 84 9.51 17.62 1.00
CA GLY A 84 8.19 18.11 0.65
C GLY A 84 7.80 17.83 -0.80
N LEU A 85 8.67 18.17 -1.76
CA LEU A 85 8.38 17.98 -3.18
C LEU A 85 8.34 16.49 -3.59
N PRO A 86 9.27 15.61 -3.16
CA PRO A 86 9.16 14.17 -3.39
C PRO A 86 7.93 13.53 -2.73
N PHE A 87 7.50 14.02 -1.56
CA PHE A 87 6.27 13.55 -0.92
C PHE A 87 5.02 13.95 -1.72
N LEU A 88 4.95 15.18 -2.22
CA LEU A 88 3.88 15.63 -3.15
C LEU A 88 3.87 14.79 -4.44
N ALA A 89 5.05 14.51 -5.01
CA ALA A 89 5.19 13.66 -6.18
C ALA A 89 4.72 12.22 -5.90
N PHE A 90 5.08 11.64 -4.75
CA PHE A 90 4.63 10.32 -4.30
C PHE A 90 3.11 10.24 -4.18
N LEU A 91 2.45 11.25 -3.60
CA LEU A 91 0.98 11.31 -3.56
C LEU A 91 0.37 11.36 -4.96
N GLY A 92 0.98 12.11 -5.89
CA GLY A 92 0.54 12.18 -7.29
C GLY A 92 0.66 10.85 -8.05
N ARG A 93 1.70 10.03 -7.79
CA ARG A 93 1.83 8.68 -8.37
C ARG A 93 0.63 7.77 -8.04
N GLY A 94 -0.07 8.02 -6.93
CA GLY A 94 -1.31 7.34 -6.58
C GLY A 94 -2.42 7.45 -7.64
N PHE A 95 -2.38 8.46 -8.52
CA PHE A 95 -3.31 8.57 -9.64
C PHE A 95 -3.17 7.42 -10.65
N LEU A 96 -1.99 6.81 -10.82
CA LEU A 96 -1.78 5.69 -11.75
C LEU A 96 -2.67 4.48 -11.43
N VAL A 97 -3.10 4.34 -10.17
CA VAL A 97 -4.05 3.31 -9.75
C VAL A 97 -5.39 3.43 -10.48
N ALA A 98 -5.81 4.63 -10.91
CA ALA A 98 -7.08 4.82 -11.61
C ALA A 98 -7.15 4.19 -13.02
N PRO A 99 -6.23 4.49 -13.98
CA PRO A 99 -6.24 3.83 -15.29
C PRO A 99 -5.92 2.33 -15.20
N VAL A 100 -5.08 1.90 -14.25
CA VAL A 100 -4.78 0.48 -14.02
C VAL A 100 -6.01 -0.28 -13.49
N ALA A 101 -6.78 0.34 -12.59
CA ALA A 101 -8.05 -0.22 -12.12
C ALA A 101 -9.09 -0.31 -13.24
N ALA A 102 -9.18 0.70 -14.10
CA ALA A 102 -10.07 0.67 -15.27
C ALA A 102 -9.71 -0.44 -16.27
N ASP A 103 -8.43 -0.63 -16.60
CA ASP A 103 -7.94 -1.73 -17.45
C ASP A 103 -8.23 -3.11 -16.81
N THR A 104 -8.01 -3.24 -15.50
CA THR A 104 -8.30 -4.48 -14.76
C THR A 104 -9.80 -4.81 -14.76
N GLY A 105 -10.67 -3.81 -14.52
CA GLY A 105 -12.12 -3.98 -14.55
C GLY A 105 -12.62 -4.44 -15.93
N GLN A 106 -12.11 -3.86 -17.02
CA GLN A 106 -12.46 -4.30 -18.38
C GLN A 106 -12.07 -5.75 -18.64
N ARG A 107 -10.92 -6.21 -18.13
CA ARG A 107 -10.43 -7.58 -18.31
C ARG A 107 -11.21 -8.63 -17.53
N ILE A 108 -11.70 -8.28 -16.34
CA ILE A 108 -12.62 -9.14 -15.57
C ILE A 108 -13.89 -9.40 -16.41
N LEU A 109 -14.33 -8.41 -17.20
CA LEU A 109 -15.42 -8.51 -18.17
C LEU A 109 -14.99 -9.04 -19.56
N GLY A 110 -13.81 -9.67 -19.67
CA GLY A 110 -13.29 -10.23 -20.93
C GLY A 110 -12.86 -9.22 -22.01
N ARG A 111 -13.04 -7.91 -21.78
CA ARG A 111 -12.76 -6.84 -22.74
C ARG A 111 -11.29 -6.38 -22.68
N ARG A 112 -10.77 -5.92 -23.82
CA ARG A 112 -9.45 -5.27 -23.91
C ARG A 112 -9.60 -3.76 -23.76
N ALA A 113 -8.89 -3.14 -22.82
CA ALA A 113 -8.94 -1.69 -22.68
C ALA A 113 -7.93 -1.01 -23.63
N THR A 114 -8.41 -0.07 -24.43
CA THR A 114 -7.56 0.82 -25.25
C THR A 114 -7.29 2.12 -24.49
N PHE A 115 -6.25 2.87 -24.88
CA PHE A 115 -5.97 4.18 -24.26
C PHE A 115 -7.19 5.12 -24.30
N ARG A 116 -7.83 5.25 -25.47
CA ARG A 116 -9.08 6.02 -25.64
C ARG A 116 -10.25 5.44 -24.83
N GLY A 117 -10.34 4.11 -24.70
CA GLY A 117 -11.37 3.45 -23.89
C GLY A 117 -11.21 3.76 -22.39
N ILE A 118 -9.99 3.65 -21.85
CA ILE A 118 -9.68 4.04 -20.47
C ILE A 118 -9.97 5.53 -20.26
N TRP A 119 -9.55 6.39 -21.21
CA TRP A 119 -9.83 7.82 -21.15
C TRP A 119 -11.34 8.11 -21.11
N ALA A 120 -12.15 7.48 -21.96
CA ALA A 120 -13.60 7.65 -22.00
C ALA A 120 -14.28 7.15 -20.70
N LEU A 121 -13.88 5.99 -20.18
CA LEU A 121 -14.37 5.46 -18.90
C LEU A 121 -14.03 6.40 -17.73
N LEU A 122 -12.83 6.97 -17.73
CA LEU A 122 -12.39 7.90 -16.70
C LEU A 122 -12.93 9.32 -16.91
N ALA A 123 -13.32 9.72 -18.12
CA ALA A 123 -13.80 11.06 -18.44
C ALA A 123 -15.08 11.45 -17.67
N GLY A 124 -15.99 10.48 -17.44
CA GLY A 124 -17.17 10.67 -16.57
C GLY A 124 -16.82 10.72 -15.07
N ARG A 125 -15.72 10.07 -14.68
CA ARG A 125 -15.26 9.93 -13.28
C ARG A 125 -14.18 10.97 -12.90
N ARG A 126 -13.71 11.77 -13.88
CA ARG A 126 -12.56 12.69 -13.75
C ARG A 126 -12.68 13.68 -12.60
N ARG A 127 -13.90 14.21 -12.35
CA ARG A 127 -14.13 15.15 -11.25
C ARG A 127 -13.89 14.49 -9.89
N SER A 128 -14.38 13.27 -9.67
CA SER A 128 -14.12 12.52 -8.43
C SER A 128 -12.64 12.15 -8.28
N VAL A 129 -11.97 11.74 -9.36
CA VAL A 129 -10.54 11.38 -9.25
C VAL A 129 -9.66 12.61 -9.01
N VAL A 130 -9.88 13.71 -9.73
CA VAL A 130 -9.15 14.98 -9.51
C VAL A 130 -9.46 15.56 -8.13
N ALA A 131 -10.71 15.54 -7.68
CA ALA A 131 -11.07 16.01 -6.34
C ALA A 131 -10.45 15.13 -5.23
N TRP A 132 -10.32 13.82 -5.44
CA TRP A 132 -9.55 12.96 -4.52
C TRP A 132 -8.06 13.28 -4.55
N ILE A 133 -7.45 13.53 -5.72
CA ILE A 133 -6.04 13.95 -5.82
C ILE A 133 -5.83 15.27 -5.07
N LEU A 134 -6.65 16.28 -5.34
CA LEU A 134 -6.56 17.59 -4.67
C LEU A 134 -6.77 17.47 -3.16
N LEU A 135 -7.73 16.63 -2.71
CA LEU A 135 -7.93 16.35 -1.29
C LEU A 135 -6.73 15.63 -0.67
N GLN A 136 -6.12 14.67 -1.37
CA GLN A 136 -4.96 13.91 -0.90
C GLN A 136 -3.70 14.78 -0.87
N LEU A 137 -3.51 15.67 -1.84
CA LEU A 137 -2.44 16.68 -1.85
C LEU A 137 -2.64 17.72 -0.74
N ALA A 138 -3.86 18.23 -0.55
CA ALA A 138 -4.18 19.19 0.52
C ALA A 138 -4.01 18.57 1.91
N ALA A 139 -4.55 17.37 2.14
CA ALA A 139 -4.36 16.64 3.39
C ALA A 139 -2.89 16.30 3.64
N GLY A 140 -2.16 15.90 2.59
CA GLY A 140 -0.71 15.68 2.65
C GLY A 140 0.05 16.95 3.01
N ALA A 141 -0.27 18.08 2.39
CA ALA A 141 0.34 19.37 2.69
C ALA A 141 0.05 19.82 4.14
N VAL A 142 -1.20 19.68 4.62
CA VAL A 142 -1.55 19.98 6.01
C VAL A 142 -0.78 19.09 6.98
N VAL A 143 -0.72 17.78 6.73
CA VAL A 143 0.04 16.82 7.55
C VAL A 143 1.54 17.13 7.54
N GLY A 144 2.10 17.53 6.40
CA GLY A 144 3.49 17.96 6.26
C GLY A 144 3.80 19.28 6.97
N ILE A 145 2.92 20.29 6.87
CA ILE A 145 3.05 21.56 7.58
C ILE A 145 2.98 21.35 9.09
N VAL A 146 2.01 20.57 9.58
CA VAL A 146 1.90 20.20 11.00
C VAL A 146 3.17 19.49 11.46
N PHE A 147 3.71 18.56 10.68
CA PHE A 147 4.97 17.88 11.00
C PHE A 147 6.16 18.84 11.07
N VAL A 148 6.30 19.78 10.13
CA VAL A 148 7.37 20.81 10.18
C VAL A 148 7.21 21.71 11.40
N LEU A 149 6.00 22.18 11.71
CA LEU A 149 5.74 23.00 12.90
C LEU A 149 6.06 22.26 14.20
N VAL A 150 5.64 21.00 14.32
CA VAL A 150 5.98 20.13 15.46
C VAL A 150 7.49 19.93 15.53
N MET A 151 8.16 19.65 14.42
CA MET A 151 9.62 19.42 14.42
C MET A 151 10.41 20.68 14.78
N VAL A 152 10.02 21.87 14.31
CA VAL A 152 10.64 23.14 14.69
C VAL A 152 10.46 23.42 16.19
N GLY A 153 9.24 23.30 16.71
CA GLY A 153 8.97 23.49 18.13
C GLY A 153 9.70 22.47 19.01
N PHE A 154 9.82 21.23 18.55
CA PHE A 154 10.53 20.14 19.23
C PHE A 154 12.04 20.35 19.24
N ILE A 155 12.64 20.77 18.11
CA ILE A 155 14.07 21.13 18.05
C ILE A 155 14.35 22.32 18.99
N ALA A 156 13.51 23.35 18.99
CA ALA A 156 13.66 24.49 19.90
C ALA A 156 13.55 24.10 21.40
N ALA A 157 12.68 23.15 21.74
CA ALA A 157 12.59 22.62 23.10
C ALA A 157 13.85 21.79 23.46
N LEU A 158 14.39 21.01 22.52
CA LEU A 158 15.58 20.18 22.75
C LEU A 158 16.89 20.99 22.85
N THR A 159 16.99 22.15 22.18
CA THR A 159 18.14 23.06 22.31
C THR A 159 18.08 23.93 23.55
N ALA A 160 16.86 24.27 24.02
CA ALA A 160 16.67 24.93 25.32
C ALA A 160 16.95 23.97 26.49
N GLY A 161 16.66 22.68 26.34
CA GLY A 161 17.11 21.64 27.28
C GLY A 161 18.60 21.36 27.13
N ARG A 162 19.32 21.16 28.25
CA ARG A 162 20.69 20.61 28.24
C ARG A 162 20.65 19.09 27.94
N SER A 163 20.13 18.74 26.78
CA SER A 163 19.97 17.35 26.34
C SER A 163 21.28 16.82 25.74
N ASN A 164 21.64 15.59 26.11
CA ASN A 164 22.79 14.89 25.55
C ASN A 164 22.55 14.66 24.04
N VAL A 165 23.61 14.66 23.21
CA VAL A 165 23.50 14.39 21.76
C VAL A 165 22.70 13.12 21.45
N TRP A 166 22.88 12.06 22.24
CA TRP A 166 22.10 10.81 22.13
C TRP A 166 20.61 11.00 22.41
N GLY A 167 20.24 11.84 23.37
CA GLY A 167 18.85 12.20 23.66
C GLY A 167 18.21 12.96 22.48
N PHE A 168 18.94 13.91 21.90
CA PHE A 168 18.52 14.66 20.72
C PHE A 168 18.27 13.75 19.50
N VAL A 169 19.20 12.81 19.22
CA VAL A 169 19.05 11.85 18.11
C VAL A 169 17.86 10.90 18.32
N LEU A 170 17.73 10.30 19.51
CA LEU A 170 16.61 9.41 19.84
C LEU A 170 15.26 10.14 19.77
N ALA A 171 15.21 11.39 20.21
CA ALA A 171 14.02 12.24 20.15
C ALA A 171 13.58 12.49 18.71
N ILE A 172 14.49 12.86 17.80
CA ILE A 172 14.21 13.06 16.37
C ILE A 172 13.76 11.75 15.71
N LEU A 173 14.44 10.63 15.99
CA LEU A 173 14.05 9.32 15.47
C LEU A 173 12.64 8.91 15.94
N GLY A 174 12.30 9.17 17.20
CA GLY A 174 10.95 8.94 17.74
C GLY A 174 9.87 9.78 17.03
N LEU A 175 10.15 11.06 16.77
CA LEU A 175 9.24 11.94 16.02
C LEU A 175 9.04 11.47 14.57
N LEU A 176 10.13 11.10 13.87
CA LEU A 176 10.09 10.56 12.51
C LEU A 176 9.33 9.23 12.46
N ALA A 177 9.56 8.32 13.41
CA ALA A 177 8.84 7.06 13.51
C ALA A 177 7.34 7.27 13.76
N GLY A 178 6.97 8.18 14.68
CA GLY A 178 5.58 8.54 14.93
C GLY A 178 4.88 9.10 13.69
N PHE A 179 5.54 10.00 12.96
CA PHE A 179 5.04 10.53 11.69
C PHE A 179 4.87 9.43 10.63
N ALA A 180 5.87 8.56 10.47
CA ALA A 180 5.81 7.43 9.54
C ALA A 180 4.63 6.50 9.87
N VAL A 181 4.37 6.20 11.15
CA VAL A 181 3.20 5.42 11.59
C VAL A 181 1.89 6.09 11.17
N VAL A 182 1.75 7.41 11.35
CA VAL A 182 0.54 8.15 10.93
C VAL A 182 0.35 8.08 9.41
N VAL A 183 1.40 8.32 8.62
CA VAL A 183 1.36 8.27 7.16
C VAL A 183 1.03 6.86 6.65
N ILE A 184 1.65 5.82 7.22
CA ILE A 184 1.38 4.41 6.90
C ILE A 184 -0.05 4.02 7.26
N TRP A 185 -0.55 4.49 8.40
CA TRP A 185 -1.91 4.20 8.86
C TRP A 185 -2.95 4.87 7.95
N LEU A 186 -2.81 6.16 7.64
CA LEU A 186 -3.65 6.86 6.64
C LEU A 186 -3.57 6.19 5.26
N GLY A 187 -2.36 5.92 4.78
CA GLY A 187 -2.12 5.30 3.48
C GLY A 187 -2.80 3.94 3.36
N THR A 188 -2.66 3.08 4.37
CA THR A 188 -3.33 1.78 4.42
C THR A 188 -4.85 1.93 4.49
N ARG A 189 -5.37 2.90 5.27
CA ARG A 189 -6.81 3.17 5.39
C ARG A 189 -7.46 3.62 4.08
N PHE A 190 -6.75 4.42 3.29
CA PHE A 190 -7.25 5.00 2.04
C PHE A 190 -6.78 4.30 0.77
N ALA A 191 -5.97 3.23 0.85
CA ALA A 191 -5.42 2.49 -0.27
C ALA A 191 -6.47 2.03 -1.32
N PHE A 192 -7.68 1.72 -0.89
CA PHE A 192 -8.75 1.24 -1.79
C PHE A 192 -9.64 2.36 -2.35
N THR A 193 -9.39 3.63 -2.01
CA THR A 193 -10.18 4.77 -2.46
C THR A 193 -10.08 4.96 -3.97
N VAL A 194 -8.86 5.00 -4.53
CA VAL A 194 -8.65 5.18 -5.98
C VAL A 194 -9.21 4.01 -6.80
N PRO A 195 -8.96 2.72 -6.46
CA PRO A 195 -9.64 1.59 -7.11
C PRO A 195 -11.17 1.69 -7.04
N THR A 196 -11.74 2.13 -5.91
CA THR A 196 -13.20 2.27 -5.73
C THR A 196 -13.76 3.37 -6.63
N ILE A 197 -13.13 4.55 -6.73
CA ILE A 197 -13.57 5.61 -7.64
C ILE A 197 -13.46 5.14 -9.09
N ALA A 198 -12.36 4.49 -9.46
CA ALA A 198 -12.09 4.05 -10.83
C ALA A 198 -13.00 2.92 -11.29
N LEU A 199 -13.30 1.93 -10.43
CA LEU A 199 -14.18 0.79 -10.75
C LEU A 199 -15.67 1.12 -10.59
N GLU A 200 -16.06 1.88 -9.56
CA GLU A 200 -17.48 2.09 -9.23
C GLU A 200 -18.05 3.47 -9.61
N GLY A 201 -17.20 4.44 -9.92
CA GLY A 201 -17.62 5.81 -10.24
C GLY A 201 -18.17 6.62 -9.07
N ARG A 202 -17.94 6.18 -7.83
CA ARG A 202 -18.42 6.86 -6.62
C ARG A 202 -17.84 8.27 -6.46
N THR A 203 -18.54 9.07 -5.66
CA THR A 203 -18.02 10.35 -5.15
C THR A 203 -16.86 10.12 -4.18
N VAL A 204 -16.01 11.14 -4.03
CA VAL A 204 -14.80 11.14 -3.21
C VAL A 204 -15.05 10.59 -1.80
N PHE A 205 -15.99 11.19 -1.07
CA PHE A 205 -16.30 10.82 0.31
C PHE A 205 -16.92 9.42 0.42
N ALA A 206 -17.77 9.01 -0.52
CA ALA A 206 -18.37 7.68 -0.53
C ALA A 206 -17.34 6.57 -0.79
N ALA A 207 -16.35 6.84 -1.63
CA ALA A 207 -15.22 5.92 -1.86
C ALA A 207 -14.28 5.86 -0.65
N ALA A 208 -13.96 7.01 -0.03
CA ALA A 208 -13.12 7.08 1.15
C ALA A 208 -13.74 6.34 2.36
N ALA A 209 -15.04 6.56 2.61
CA ALA A 209 -15.79 5.85 3.65
C ALA A 209 -15.85 4.32 3.40
N GLN A 210 -15.93 3.89 2.14
CA GLN A 210 -15.82 2.48 1.79
C GLN A 210 -14.42 1.93 2.03
N SER A 211 -13.36 2.62 1.61
CA SER A 211 -11.97 2.20 1.89
C SER A 211 -11.75 2.02 3.39
N TRP A 212 -12.31 2.91 4.21
CA TRP A 212 -12.27 2.79 5.67
C TRP A 212 -13.00 1.54 6.20
N ARG A 213 -14.18 1.22 5.65
CA ARG A 213 -14.95 0.01 6.00
C ARG A 213 -14.19 -1.26 5.61
N LEU A 214 -13.70 -1.33 4.38
CA LEU A 214 -12.96 -2.48 3.84
C LEU A 214 -11.64 -2.76 4.60
N THR A 215 -10.97 -1.71 5.08
CA THR A 215 -9.71 -1.83 5.83
C THR A 215 -9.88 -2.13 7.31
N ARG A 216 -11.04 -1.81 7.92
CA ARG A 216 -11.26 -1.96 9.37
C ARG A 216 -11.13 -3.40 9.86
N GLY A 217 -11.66 -4.38 9.13
CA GLY A 217 -11.56 -5.80 9.49
C GLY A 217 -10.26 -6.49 9.07
N SER A 218 -9.32 -5.79 8.44
CA SER A 218 -8.15 -6.45 7.83
C SER A 218 -6.88 -5.61 7.71
N PHE A 219 -6.78 -4.54 8.51
CA PHE A 219 -5.69 -3.55 8.43
C PHE A 219 -4.31 -4.21 8.31
N TRP A 220 -3.96 -5.08 9.26
CA TRP A 220 -2.67 -5.77 9.32
C TRP A 220 -2.36 -6.62 8.07
N ARG A 221 -3.35 -7.32 7.52
CA ARG A 221 -3.16 -8.10 6.28
C ARG A 221 -2.99 -7.19 5.06
N THR A 222 -3.74 -6.10 4.97
CA THR A 222 -3.57 -5.13 3.88
C THR A 222 -2.21 -4.45 3.97
N PHE A 223 -1.84 -3.95 5.15
CA PHE A 223 -0.54 -3.34 5.42
C PHE A 223 0.62 -4.29 5.13
N GLY A 224 0.60 -5.51 5.66
CA GLY A 224 1.67 -6.49 5.47
C GLY A 224 1.87 -6.87 3.99
N ILE A 225 0.79 -7.00 3.21
CA ILE A 225 0.92 -7.26 1.77
C ILE A 225 1.47 -6.03 1.04
N LEU A 226 0.98 -4.83 1.33
CA LEU A 226 1.52 -3.60 0.71
C LEU A 226 3.00 -3.40 1.06
N LEU A 227 3.40 -3.62 2.31
CA LEU A 227 4.79 -3.55 2.75
C LEU A 227 5.65 -4.60 2.04
N LEU A 228 5.19 -5.85 1.94
CA LEU A 228 5.91 -6.91 1.23
C LEU A 228 6.11 -6.56 -0.24
N VAL A 229 5.08 -6.02 -0.90
CA VAL A 229 5.12 -5.60 -2.30
C VAL A 229 6.09 -4.43 -2.51
N GLN A 230 6.05 -3.43 -1.61
CA GLN A 230 7.00 -2.31 -1.61
C GLN A 230 8.45 -2.80 -1.37
N ALA A 231 8.66 -3.77 -0.48
CA ALA A 231 9.99 -4.34 -0.23
C ALA A 231 10.50 -5.14 -1.43
N MET A 232 9.66 -6.00 -2.02
CA MET A 232 10.01 -6.80 -3.21
C MET A 232 10.37 -5.91 -4.41
N PHE A 233 9.55 -4.90 -4.71
CA PHE A 233 9.86 -4.00 -5.83
C PHE A 233 10.96 -3.01 -5.50
N GLY A 234 11.08 -2.52 -4.26
CA GLY A 234 12.21 -1.68 -3.83
C GLY A 234 13.56 -2.41 -3.98
N PHE A 235 13.62 -3.69 -3.63
CA PHE A 235 14.79 -4.53 -3.85
C PHE A 235 15.08 -4.73 -5.34
N ALA A 236 14.06 -4.98 -6.17
CA ALA A 236 14.22 -5.10 -7.62
C ALA A 236 14.71 -3.79 -8.27
N VAL A 237 14.18 -2.63 -7.84
CA VAL A 237 14.64 -1.30 -8.28
C VAL A 237 16.09 -1.05 -7.85
N SER A 238 16.48 -1.46 -6.65
CA SER A 238 17.84 -1.32 -6.14
C SER A 238 18.85 -2.12 -6.98
N ILE A 239 18.54 -3.38 -7.31
CA ILE A 239 19.36 -4.20 -8.21
C ILE A 239 19.46 -3.56 -9.61
N ALA A 240 18.34 -3.11 -10.17
CA ALA A 240 18.33 -2.46 -11.48
C ALA A 240 19.08 -1.12 -11.52
N SER A 241 19.15 -0.41 -10.38
CA SER A 241 19.82 0.89 -10.26
C SER A 241 21.31 0.79 -9.92
N PHE A 242 21.79 -0.38 -9.49
CA PHE A 242 23.20 -0.62 -9.18
C PHE A 242 24.15 -0.36 -10.36
N PRO A 243 23.97 -0.95 -11.56
CA PRO A 243 24.85 -0.68 -12.70
C PRO A 243 24.75 0.77 -13.21
N LEU A 244 23.56 1.39 -13.07
CA LEU A 244 23.37 2.81 -13.40
C LEU A 244 24.21 3.73 -12.50
N THR A 245 24.25 3.42 -11.21
CA THR A 245 25.03 4.18 -10.23
C THR A 245 26.52 4.07 -10.55
N ILE A 246 27.03 2.85 -10.79
CA ILE A 246 28.43 2.63 -11.18
C ILE A 246 28.78 3.39 -12.47
N GLY A 247 27.95 3.26 -13.52
CA GLY A 247 28.16 3.96 -14.78
C GLY A 247 28.17 5.49 -14.62
N ALA A 248 27.30 6.04 -13.77
CA ALA A 248 27.25 7.47 -13.49
C ALA A 248 28.53 7.97 -12.79
N VAL A 249 29.08 7.26 -11.80
CA VAL A 249 30.33 7.68 -11.13
C VAL A 249 31.55 7.53 -12.04
N LEU A 250 31.62 6.45 -12.84
CA LEU A 250 32.72 6.22 -13.78
C LEU A 250 32.75 7.24 -14.93
N ILE A 251 31.60 7.61 -15.50
CA ILE A 251 31.54 8.57 -16.62
C ILE A 251 31.53 10.02 -16.13
N GLY A 252 30.99 10.27 -14.92
CA GLY A 252 30.91 11.60 -14.33
C GLY A 252 32.23 12.14 -13.75
N GLY A 253 33.32 11.37 -13.78
CA GLY A 253 34.63 11.78 -13.25
C GLY A 253 34.70 11.87 -11.71
N THR A 254 33.58 11.69 -11.01
CA THR A 254 33.48 11.78 -9.53
C THR A 254 34.25 10.71 -8.76
N PHE A 255 34.81 9.71 -9.44
CA PHE A 255 35.78 8.77 -8.86
C PHE A 255 37.19 9.37 -8.96
N ASP A 256 37.50 10.35 -8.12
CA ASP A 256 38.84 10.93 -8.00
C ASP A 256 39.52 10.50 -6.69
N PRO A 257 40.20 9.33 -6.66
CA PRO A 257 40.95 8.87 -5.50
C PRO A 257 42.31 9.59 -5.33
N LEU A 258 42.68 10.50 -6.25
CA LEU A 258 44.00 11.13 -6.33
C LEU A 258 43.96 12.66 -6.12
N GLY A 259 42.77 13.26 -6.10
CA GLY A 259 42.55 14.70 -5.90
C GLY A 259 43.04 15.58 -7.06
N GLN A 260 43.06 15.04 -8.28
CA GLN A 260 43.63 15.69 -9.47
C GLN A 260 42.57 16.35 -10.38
N THR A 261 41.29 16.20 -10.07
CA THR A 261 40.21 16.88 -10.81
C THR A 261 39.86 18.22 -10.15
N ASP A 262 40.09 19.30 -10.89
CA ASP A 262 39.61 20.63 -10.50
C ASP A 262 38.07 20.63 -10.46
N ALA A 263 37.52 20.57 -9.25
CA ALA A 263 36.07 20.63 -8.97
C ALA A 263 35.39 21.93 -9.44
N SER A 264 36.16 22.90 -9.96
CA SER A 264 35.70 24.10 -10.65
C SER A 264 35.20 23.84 -12.07
N THR A 265 35.61 22.74 -12.71
CA THR A 265 35.06 22.28 -13.99
C THR A 265 33.80 21.48 -13.75
N GLY A 266 32.63 22.11 -13.97
CA GLY A 266 31.33 21.43 -13.87
C GLY A 266 31.22 20.23 -14.81
N LEU A 267 30.28 19.32 -14.54
CA LEU A 267 30.03 18.09 -15.31
C LEU A 267 30.22 18.34 -16.82
N GLY A 268 31.28 17.77 -17.39
CA GLY A 268 31.53 17.85 -18.84
C GLY A 268 30.38 17.22 -19.62
N VAL A 269 30.30 17.49 -20.93
CA VAL A 269 29.19 17.04 -21.79
C VAL A 269 28.91 15.53 -21.62
N ALA A 270 29.96 14.70 -21.49
CA ALA A 270 29.83 13.27 -21.21
C ALA A 270 29.17 12.95 -19.85
N GLY A 271 29.52 13.68 -18.79
CA GLY A 271 28.92 13.53 -17.46
C GLY A 271 27.45 13.96 -17.43
N VAL A 272 27.10 15.06 -18.10
CA VAL A 272 25.70 15.49 -18.25
C VAL A 272 24.89 14.43 -19.02
N VAL A 273 25.43 13.91 -20.13
CA VAL A 273 24.78 12.83 -20.89
C VAL A 273 24.59 11.57 -20.04
N ALA A 274 25.60 11.16 -19.26
CA ALA A 274 25.49 10.00 -18.36
C ALA A 274 24.42 10.18 -17.28
N VAL A 275 24.36 11.36 -16.64
CA VAL A 275 23.33 11.68 -15.63
C VAL A 275 21.93 11.67 -16.25
N VAL A 276 21.75 12.24 -17.46
CA VAL A 276 20.46 12.23 -18.17
C VAL A 276 20.04 10.81 -18.55
N VAL A 277 20.93 10.02 -19.16
CA VAL A 277 20.65 8.63 -19.56
C VAL A 277 20.34 7.75 -18.34
N GLY A 278 21.12 7.88 -17.27
CA GLY A 278 20.89 7.15 -16.02
C GLY A 278 19.56 7.53 -15.36
N SER A 279 19.22 8.82 -15.34
CA SER A 279 17.93 9.30 -14.84
C SER A 279 16.76 8.76 -15.67
N LEU A 280 16.87 8.75 -16.99
CA LEU A 280 15.85 8.20 -17.88
C LEU A 280 15.64 6.70 -17.69
N LEU A 281 16.72 5.92 -17.53
CA LEU A 281 16.59 4.48 -17.27
C LEU A 281 16.01 4.21 -15.87
N GLY A 282 16.39 4.99 -14.85
CA GLY A 282 15.79 4.94 -13.52
C GLY A 282 14.29 5.23 -13.54
N ILE A 283 13.86 6.26 -14.30
CA ILE A 283 12.43 6.57 -14.51
C ILE A 283 11.70 5.44 -15.24
N ALA A 284 12.33 4.79 -16.22
CA ALA A 284 11.74 3.66 -16.93
C ALA A 284 11.50 2.46 -15.99
N VAL A 285 12.48 2.11 -15.15
CA VAL A 285 12.36 1.07 -14.12
C VAL A 285 11.28 1.44 -13.08
N GLN A 286 11.24 2.69 -12.64
CA GLN A 286 10.20 3.18 -11.71
C GLN A 286 8.80 3.06 -12.32
N CYS A 287 8.62 3.39 -13.60
CA CYS A 287 7.31 3.28 -14.27
C CYS A 287 6.80 1.83 -14.32
N ILE A 288 7.68 0.85 -14.55
CA ILE A 288 7.30 -0.57 -14.50
C ILE A 288 6.81 -0.94 -13.08
N THR A 289 7.55 -0.51 -12.06
CA THR A 289 7.24 -0.74 -10.65
C THR A 289 5.92 -0.10 -10.22
N ASP A 290 5.66 1.13 -10.64
CA ASP A 290 4.43 1.85 -10.32
C ASP A 290 3.20 1.14 -10.91
N VAL A 291 3.27 0.67 -12.17
CA VAL A 291 2.17 -0.09 -12.81
C VAL A 291 1.89 -1.40 -12.08
N LEU A 292 2.94 -2.13 -11.67
CA LEU A 292 2.78 -3.39 -10.94
C LEU A 292 2.17 -3.16 -9.55
N SER A 293 2.63 -2.14 -8.83
CA SER A 293 2.13 -1.75 -7.51
C SER A 293 0.67 -1.29 -7.56
N ALA A 294 0.31 -0.51 -8.59
CA ALA A 294 -1.06 -0.11 -8.88
C ALA A 294 -1.97 -1.31 -9.23
N SER A 295 -1.44 -2.30 -9.96
CA SER A 295 -2.16 -3.53 -10.32
C SER A 295 -2.43 -4.37 -9.07
N VAL A 296 -1.43 -4.58 -8.22
CA VAL A 296 -1.58 -5.28 -6.93
C VAL A 296 -2.60 -4.59 -6.03
N THR A 297 -2.53 -3.26 -5.88
CA THR A 297 -3.48 -2.49 -5.07
C THR A 297 -4.91 -2.63 -5.58
N THR A 298 -5.09 -2.65 -6.90
CA THR A 298 -6.39 -2.92 -7.56
C THR A 298 -6.89 -4.33 -7.25
N PHE A 299 -6.05 -5.36 -7.40
CA PHE A 299 -6.44 -6.74 -7.10
C PHE A 299 -6.78 -6.96 -5.62
N LEU A 300 -6.10 -6.29 -4.70
CA LEU A 300 -6.45 -6.32 -3.27
C LEU A 300 -7.80 -5.64 -2.99
N ALA A 301 -8.13 -4.56 -3.69
CA ALA A 301 -9.46 -3.95 -3.60
C ALA A 301 -10.56 -4.88 -4.13
N VAL A 302 -10.31 -5.58 -5.25
CA VAL A 302 -11.25 -6.58 -5.82
C VAL A 302 -11.40 -7.79 -4.89
N ASP A 303 -10.32 -8.38 -4.37
CA ASP A 303 -10.36 -9.49 -3.40
C ASP A 303 -11.18 -9.11 -2.15
N ARG A 304 -10.99 -7.90 -1.63
CA ARG A 304 -11.77 -7.40 -0.48
C ARG A 304 -13.26 -7.33 -0.78
N ARG A 305 -13.65 -6.84 -1.96
CA ARG A 305 -15.05 -6.76 -2.38
C ARG A 305 -15.66 -8.14 -2.69
N ILE A 306 -14.88 -9.09 -3.21
CA ILE A 306 -15.33 -10.49 -3.32
C ILE A 306 -15.64 -11.03 -1.91
N ARG A 307 -14.72 -10.90 -0.96
CA ARG A 307 -14.88 -11.41 0.42
C ARG A 307 -15.97 -10.73 1.25
N THR A 308 -16.31 -9.46 0.97
CA THR A 308 -17.21 -8.66 1.85
C THR A 308 -18.48 -8.14 1.18
N GLU A 309 -18.55 -8.15 -0.15
CA GLU A 309 -19.67 -7.58 -0.93
C GLU A 309 -20.19 -8.56 -2.01
N ALA A 310 -19.74 -9.82 -2.01
CA ALA A 310 -20.11 -10.85 -2.99
C ALA A 310 -19.97 -10.38 -4.46
N LEU A 311 -18.89 -9.66 -4.75
CA LEU A 311 -18.62 -9.11 -6.09
C LEU A 311 -18.49 -10.20 -7.17
N ASP A 312 -18.06 -11.40 -6.78
CA ASP A 312 -18.05 -12.61 -7.62
C ASP A 312 -19.44 -12.97 -8.14
N GLN A 313 -20.46 -13.00 -7.26
CA GLN A 313 -21.86 -13.27 -7.64
C GLN A 313 -22.40 -12.22 -8.61
N ARG A 314 -22.05 -10.94 -8.40
CA ARG A 314 -22.47 -9.84 -9.28
C ARG A 314 -21.80 -9.86 -10.65
N ILE A 315 -20.55 -10.32 -10.72
CA ILE A 315 -19.85 -10.51 -12.00
C ILE A 315 -20.45 -11.71 -12.73
N ALA A 316 -20.72 -12.82 -12.04
CA ALA A 316 -21.39 -13.98 -12.62
C ALA A 316 -22.78 -13.61 -13.17
N SER A 317 -23.63 -12.95 -12.37
CA SER A 317 -24.98 -12.53 -12.82
C SER A 317 -24.92 -11.59 -14.02
N HIS A 318 -23.94 -10.67 -14.08
CA HIS A 318 -23.77 -9.78 -15.24
C HIS A 318 -23.33 -10.54 -16.50
N LEU A 319 -22.47 -11.55 -16.36
CA LEU A 319 -22.02 -12.36 -17.50
C LEU A 319 -23.12 -13.32 -18.00
N GLU A 320 -24.01 -13.79 -17.13
CA GLU A 320 -25.12 -14.69 -17.46
C GLU A 320 -26.37 -13.96 -17.97
N THR A 321 -26.76 -12.87 -17.31
CA THR A 321 -28.06 -12.19 -17.52
C THR A 321 -27.95 -10.77 -18.08
N GLY A 322 -26.73 -10.23 -18.18
CA GLY A 322 -26.51 -8.81 -18.47
C GLY A 322 -26.82 -7.85 -17.30
N GLN A 323 -27.37 -8.35 -16.18
CA GLN A 323 -27.71 -7.53 -15.01
C GLN A 323 -26.83 -7.82 -13.78
N PRO A 324 -26.43 -6.78 -13.01
CA PRO A 324 -26.65 -5.35 -13.27
C PRO A 324 -25.77 -4.83 -14.42
N THR A 325 -26.17 -3.76 -15.11
CA THR A 325 -25.48 -3.23 -16.30
C THR A 325 -24.01 -2.84 -16.06
N ASP A 326 -23.67 -2.44 -14.82
CA ASP A 326 -22.29 -2.34 -14.33
C ASP A 326 -22.14 -3.21 -13.05
N PRO A 327 -21.43 -4.35 -13.10
CA PRO A 327 -21.23 -5.22 -11.94
C PRO A 327 -20.33 -4.59 -10.86
N PHE A 328 -19.56 -3.55 -11.20
CA PHE A 328 -18.73 -2.84 -10.23
C PHE A 328 -19.48 -1.71 -9.51
N ALA A 329 -20.61 -1.23 -10.04
CA ALA A 329 -21.41 -0.13 -9.49
C ALA A 329 -21.72 -0.31 -7.99
N PRO A 330 -22.03 0.78 -7.25
CA PRO A 330 -22.41 0.67 -5.84
C PRO A 330 -23.53 -0.34 -5.66
N ALA A 331 -23.34 -1.32 -4.77
CA ALA A 331 -24.43 -2.22 -4.44
C ALA A 331 -25.57 -1.39 -3.82
N PRO A 332 -26.83 -1.55 -4.27
CA PRO A 332 -27.97 -1.10 -3.49
C PRO A 332 -27.83 -1.68 -2.09
N GLN A 333 -28.07 -0.89 -1.05
CA GLN A 333 -28.20 -1.50 0.27
C GLN A 333 -29.43 -2.38 0.23
N VAL A 334 -29.20 -3.69 0.21
CA VAL A 334 -30.26 -4.66 0.51
C VAL A 334 -30.63 -4.38 1.95
N VAL A 335 -31.69 -3.59 2.13
CA VAL A 335 -32.42 -3.51 3.39
C VAL A 335 -32.85 -4.94 3.64
N ARG A 336 -32.12 -5.64 4.51
CA ARG A 336 -32.61 -6.91 5.04
C ARG A 336 -33.94 -6.57 5.67
N PRO A 337 -35.05 -7.21 5.27
CA PRO A 337 -36.26 -7.14 6.05
C PRO A 337 -35.89 -7.46 7.51
N PRO A 338 -36.48 -6.77 8.50
CA PRO A 338 -36.44 -7.29 9.87
C PRO A 338 -36.78 -8.78 9.80
N TRP A 339 -35.97 -9.62 10.43
CA TRP A 339 -36.19 -11.07 10.44
C TRP A 339 -37.67 -11.32 10.69
N PRO A 340 -38.42 -12.00 9.78
CA PRO A 340 -39.82 -12.31 10.02
C PRO A 340 -39.90 -13.08 11.34
N GLY A 341 -40.46 -12.43 12.36
CA GLY A 341 -40.38 -12.90 13.74
C GLY A 341 -41.01 -14.29 13.81
N GLN A 342 -40.19 -15.29 14.17
CA GLN A 342 -40.56 -16.69 14.39
C GLN A 342 -41.84 -17.14 13.66
N GLN A 343 -41.83 -17.11 12.33
CA GLN A 343 -42.87 -17.81 11.57
C GLN A 343 -42.69 -19.31 11.80
N GLN A 344 -43.43 -19.82 12.78
CA GLN A 344 -43.56 -21.25 13.06
C GLN A 344 -44.03 -21.92 11.76
N TRP A 345 -43.15 -22.76 11.19
CA TRP A 345 -43.49 -23.55 10.02
C TRP A 345 -44.67 -24.46 10.37
N PRO A 346 -45.77 -24.45 9.60
CA PRO A 346 -46.89 -25.34 9.85
C PRO A 346 -46.42 -26.79 9.65
N GLY A 347 -46.18 -27.47 10.77
CA GLY A 347 -45.49 -28.77 10.79
C GLY A 347 -44.69 -29.05 12.07
N GLN A 348 -44.31 -28.03 12.85
CA GLN A 348 -43.72 -28.25 14.18
C GLN A 348 -44.81 -28.58 15.23
N GLN A 349 -45.26 -29.82 15.25
CA GLN A 349 -45.91 -30.39 16.43
C GLN A 349 -44.88 -30.49 17.58
N PRO A 350 -45.23 -30.11 18.82
CA PRO A 350 -44.36 -30.40 19.96
C PRO A 350 -44.31 -31.92 20.17
N TRP A 351 -43.10 -32.44 20.39
CA TRP A 351 -42.90 -33.86 20.70
C TRP A 351 -43.77 -34.27 21.90
N PRO A 352 -44.50 -35.41 21.83
CA PRO A 352 -45.32 -35.84 22.94
C PRO A 352 -44.44 -36.12 24.17
N ALA A 353 -44.85 -35.59 25.32
CA ALA A 353 -44.17 -35.85 26.59
C ALA A 353 -44.15 -37.37 26.86
N GLN A 354 -43.00 -37.88 27.31
CA GLN A 354 -42.83 -39.30 27.62
C GLN A 354 -43.86 -39.74 28.67
N GLN A 355 -44.67 -40.74 28.31
CA GLN A 355 -45.63 -41.33 29.23
C GLN A 355 -44.88 -42.07 30.34
N GLN A 356 -45.06 -41.63 31.58
CA GLN A 356 -44.58 -42.36 32.76
C GLN A 356 -45.42 -43.63 32.93
N TRP A 357 -44.75 -44.78 33.02
CA TRP A 357 -45.42 -46.05 33.28
C TRP A 357 -45.93 -46.11 34.73
N PRO A 358 -47.18 -46.56 34.98
CA PRO A 358 -47.74 -46.60 36.30
C PRO A 358 -47.24 -47.82 37.09
N GLY A 359 -46.49 -47.58 38.16
CA GLY A 359 -46.19 -48.64 39.14
C GLY A 359 -44.79 -48.62 39.75
N GLN A 360 -44.50 -47.64 40.60
CA GLN A 360 -43.76 -47.86 41.86
C GLN A 360 -43.89 -46.62 42.77
N GLN A 361 -44.50 -46.80 43.94
CA GLN A 361 -44.56 -45.80 45.01
C GLN A 361 -43.32 -45.89 45.92
N PRO A 362 -43.02 -44.85 46.71
CA PRO A 362 -41.64 -44.57 47.12
C PRO A 362 -41.28 -45.09 48.52
N THR A 363 -39.98 -45.26 48.75
CA THR A 363 -39.38 -45.12 50.09
C THR A 363 -38.06 -44.33 50.02
N PRO A 364 -37.74 -43.49 51.03
CA PRO A 364 -36.71 -42.45 50.94
C PRO A 364 -35.39 -42.81 51.64
N GLN A 365 -34.35 -41.99 51.41
CA GLN A 365 -33.10 -41.72 52.18
C GLN A 365 -31.94 -41.43 51.20
N GLN A 366 -30.90 -40.62 51.43
CA GLN A 366 -30.59 -39.59 52.45
C GLN A 366 -29.43 -38.69 51.94
N GLN A 367 -29.07 -37.63 52.69
CA GLN A 367 -27.96 -36.68 52.44
C GLN A 367 -26.59 -37.17 53.02
N TRP A 368 -25.41 -36.57 52.77
CA TRP A 368 -25.11 -35.24 52.19
C TRP A 368 -24.01 -35.19 51.07
N PRO A 369 -22.66 -35.16 51.30
CA PRO A 369 -21.86 -34.21 50.52
C PRO A 369 -20.50 -34.66 49.89
N GLY A 370 -20.15 -33.99 48.78
CA GLY A 370 -18.77 -33.52 48.53
C GLY A 370 -17.87 -34.34 47.61
N GLN A 371 -17.45 -33.75 46.47
CA GLN A 371 -16.19 -34.07 45.80
C GLN A 371 -15.50 -32.81 45.24
N GLN A 372 -14.34 -32.52 45.82
CA GLN A 372 -13.19 -31.84 45.22
C GLN A 372 -11.98 -32.79 45.41
N PRO A 373 -10.82 -32.56 44.76
CA PRO A 373 -10.57 -32.11 43.39
C PRO A 373 -9.82 -33.21 42.59
N ALA A 374 -9.51 -32.99 41.31
CA ALA A 374 -8.74 -33.93 40.50
C ALA A 374 -7.25 -33.53 40.37
N PRO A 375 -6.28 -34.38 40.76
CA PRO A 375 -4.87 -34.23 40.39
C PRO A 375 -4.36 -35.37 39.47
N GLN A 376 -3.82 -34.95 38.32
CA GLN A 376 -2.68 -35.47 37.54
C GLN A 376 -2.28 -36.97 37.65
N GLN A 377 -2.18 -37.65 36.50
CA GLN A 377 -1.49 -38.94 36.33
C GLN A 377 -0.18 -38.80 35.52
N PRO A 378 0.91 -39.50 35.90
CA PRO A 378 2.22 -39.49 35.22
C PRO A 378 2.33 -40.52 34.06
N PRO A 379 3.40 -40.48 33.23
CA PRO A 379 3.48 -41.25 31.98
C PRO A 379 3.98 -42.70 32.17
N PRO A 380 3.65 -43.62 31.24
CA PRO A 380 4.22 -44.97 31.21
C PRO A 380 5.52 -45.04 30.40
N GLU A 381 6.52 -45.72 30.98
CA GLU A 381 7.79 -46.10 30.34
C GLU A 381 8.01 -47.63 30.45
N TRP A 382 9.12 -48.12 29.88
CA TRP A 382 9.55 -49.53 29.74
C TRP A 382 8.87 -50.33 28.61
N GLY A 383 9.59 -51.07 27.75
CA GLY A 383 11.05 -51.21 27.58
C GLY A 383 11.44 -52.65 27.21
N GLY A 384 12.05 -52.87 26.04
CA GLY A 384 12.55 -54.20 25.63
C GLY A 384 12.93 -54.31 24.15
N ALA A 385 14.23 -54.45 23.89
CA ALA A 385 14.86 -54.85 22.62
C ALA A 385 15.56 -56.24 22.85
N PRO A 386 16.29 -56.88 21.89
CA PRO A 386 16.68 -56.44 20.54
C PRO A 386 16.63 -57.53 19.42
N ASP A 387 17.27 -57.20 18.28
CA ASP A 387 17.99 -58.09 17.33
C ASP A 387 17.35 -58.66 16.03
N ARG A 388 18.19 -58.57 14.96
CA ARG A 388 18.27 -59.32 13.67
C ARG A 388 17.42 -58.91 12.43
N TYR A 389 18.05 -58.09 11.55
CA TYR A 389 18.53 -58.40 10.17
C TYR A 389 17.74 -59.42 9.26
N PRO A 390 17.74 -59.33 7.89
CA PRO A 390 17.90 -58.18 6.98
C PRO A 390 17.07 -58.28 5.63
N PRO A 391 17.53 -58.03 4.37
CA PRO A 391 16.67 -57.35 3.38
C PRO A 391 16.40 -58.11 2.05
N ASP A 392 15.43 -57.62 1.28
CA ASP A 392 15.33 -57.81 -0.17
C ASP A 392 14.76 -56.51 -0.78
N GLY A 393 15.20 -55.97 -1.93
CA GLY A 393 16.18 -56.48 -2.89
C GLY A 393 15.51 -56.90 -4.19
N ARG A 394 15.84 -56.21 -5.30
CA ARG A 394 15.40 -56.35 -6.72
C ARG A 394 14.40 -55.27 -7.19
N ALA A 395 14.47 -54.82 -8.44
CA ALA A 395 15.57 -54.85 -9.44
C ALA A 395 15.28 -53.77 -10.50
#